data_AF-A0A0F9E5E2-F1
#
_entry.id   AF-A0A0F9E5E2-F1
#
_cell.length_a   1.000
_cell.length_b   1.000
_cell.length_c   1.000
_cell.angle_alpha   90.00
_cell.angle_beta   90.00
_cell.angle_gamma   90.00
#
_symmetry.space_group_name_H-M   'P 1'
#
loop_
_entity.id
_entity.type
_entity.pdbx_description
1 polymer ?
#
loop_
_entity_poly.entity_id
_entity_poly.type
_entity_poly.pdbx_seq_one_letter_code
_entity_poly.pdbx_strand_id
1 'polypeptide(L)'
;GSATSDITINTNKFTVAGATGDTVIAGTLAVTDTLDVTGNIDPTTYETTNGGFLDEDAMGSDADDKVASQQSIKAYIDAQIALKTFGAWTDKDSGGSVALAKDSVYRVGSDGFFIGISTGSGNIQVLTDSSNPPTTVRFRANGMSQGNPIITPVRKDDYVKITSSETPTIYWLPIGVGTAVKQ
;
A
#
# COMPACT_ATOMS: atom_id res chain seq x y z
N GLY A 1 50.33 -32.11 -10.96
CA GLY A 1 51.27 -30.99 -10.83
C GLY A 1 50.50 -29.71 -11.11
N SER A 2 50.80 -28.62 -10.41
CA SER A 2 50.13 -27.33 -10.67
C SER A 2 50.52 -26.83 -12.06
N ALA A 3 49.56 -26.40 -12.86
CA ALA A 3 49.86 -25.66 -14.08
C ALA A 3 50.31 -24.25 -13.68
N THR A 4 51.48 -23.82 -14.12
CA THR A 4 51.97 -22.45 -13.97
C THR A 4 51.64 -21.58 -15.19
N SER A 5 51.08 -22.18 -16.24
CA SER A 5 50.58 -21.52 -17.45
C SER A 5 49.09 -21.80 -17.59
N ASP A 6 48.43 -21.03 -18.46
CA ASP A 6 47.00 -21.16 -18.69
C ASP A 6 46.64 -22.52 -19.31
N ILE A 7 45.52 -23.09 -18.86
CA ILE A 7 44.92 -24.25 -19.50
C ILE A 7 43.92 -23.73 -20.52
N THR A 8 44.14 -24.04 -21.80
CA THR A 8 43.29 -23.58 -22.89
C THR A 8 42.79 -24.76 -23.71
N ILE A 9 41.47 -24.87 -23.83
CA ILE A 9 40.82 -25.93 -24.62
C ILE A 9 40.13 -25.30 -25.83
N ASN A 10 40.35 -25.92 -27.00
CA ASN A 10 39.77 -25.48 -28.28
C ASN A 10 40.03 -23.97 -28.54
N THR A 11 41.31 -23.59 -28.38
CA THR A 11 41.84 -22.21 -28.54
C THR A 11 41.36 -21.18 -27.52
N ASN A 12 40.07 -21.10 -27.21
CA ASN A 12 39.53 -20.12 -26.27
C ASN A 12 38.13 -20.46 -25.74
N LYS A 13 37.65 -21.69 -25.91
CA LYS A 13 36.28 -22.04 -25.48
C LYS A 13 36.17 -22.32 -24.00
N PHE A 14 37.26 -22.78 -23.41
CA PHE A 14 37.42 -22.93 -21.97
C PHE A 14 38.87 -22.56 -21.64
N THR A 15 39.06 -21.53 -20.81
CA THR A 15 40.38 -21.14 -20.32
C THR A 15 40.37 -21.09 -18.81
N VAL A 16 41.42 -21.64 -18.18
CA VAL A 16 41.69 -21.47 -16.75
C VAL A 16 43.01 -20.74 -16.60
N ALA A 17 42.99 -19.56 -16.00
CA ALA A 17 44.18 -18.75 -15.79
C ALA A 17 45.11 -19.42 -14.77
N GLY A 18 46.37 -19.65 -15.12
CA GLY A 18 47.33 -20.33 -14.24
C GLY A 18 47.66 -19.53 -12.97
N ALA A 19 47.53 -18.21 -13.02
CA ALA A 19 47.85 -17.31 -11.92
C ALA A 19 46.72 -17.15 -10.89
N THR A 20 45.45 -17.18 -11.33
CA THR A 20 44.28 -16.86 -10.49
C THR A 20 43.28 -18.00 -10.35
N GLY A 21 43.30 -18.98 -11.27
CA GLY A 21 42.27 -20.01 -11.39
C GLY A 21 40.98 -19.53 -12.05
N ASP A 22 40.93 -18.28 -12.51
CA ASP A 22 39.75 -17.71 -13.17
C ASP A 22 39.41 -18.53 -14.40
N THR A 23 38.13 -18.85 -14.53
CA THR A 23 37.63 -19.68 -15.62
C THR A 23 36.78 -18.84 -16.55
N VAL A 24 37.07 -18.89 -17.85
CA VAL A 24 36.23 -18.31 -18.90
C VAL A 24 35.58 -19.44 -19.68
N ILE A 25 34.25 -19.42 -19.73
CA ILE A 25 33.43 -20.33 -20.53
C ILE A 25 32.76 -19.50 -21.61
N ALA A 26 33.20 -19.64 -22.86
CA ALA A 26 32.67 -18.83 -23.97
C ALA A 26 31.26 -19.26 -24.43
N GLY A 27 30.72 -20.33 -23.86
CA GLY A 27 29.37 -20.84 -24.12
C GLY A 27 28.52 -20.91 -22.85
N THR A 28 27.49 -21.73 -22.87
CA THR A 28 26.61 -21.94 -21.70
C THR A 28 27.28 -22.87 -20.69
N LEU A 29 27.33 -22.46 -19.41
CA LEU A 29 27.62 -23.35 -18.30
C LEU A 29 26.32 -24.04 -17.86
N ALA A 30 26.22 -25.35 -18.09
CA ALA A 30 25.14 -26.17 -17.55
C ALA A 30 25.63 -26.89 -16.28
N VAL A 31 24.99 -26.63 -15.14
CA VAL A 31 25.26 -27.29 -13.87
C VAL A 31 24.08 -28.21 -13.56
N THR A 32 24.32 -29.53 -13.49
CA THR A 32 23.26 -30.54 -13.34
C THR A 32 22.73 -30.65 -11.91
N ASP A 33 23.53 -30.23 -10.93
CA ASP A 33 23.19 -30.25 -9.51
C ASP A 33 23.28 -28.81 -8.95
N THR A 34 23.88 -28.64 -7.78
CA THR A 34 23.91 -27.38 -7.06
C THR A 34 25.09 -26.51 -7.50
N LEU A 35 24.80 -25.26 -7.86
CA LEU A 35 25.80 -24.20 -7.98
C LEU A 35 25.95 -23.54 -6.59
N ASP A 36 27.06 -23.80 -5.91
CA ASP A 36 27.42 -23.14 -4.66
C ASP A 36 28.35 -21.94 -4.94
N VAL A 37 27.87 -20.72 -4.71
CA VAL A 37 28.64 -19.48 -4.90
C VAL A 37 28.94 -18.88 -3.53
N THR A 38 30.19 -19.01 -3.09
CA THR A 38 30.67 -18.49 -1.79
C THR A 38 31.08 -17.00 -1.85
N GLY A 39 31.18 -16.44 -3.06
CA GLY A 39 31.51 -15.03 -3.32
C GLY A 39 30.29 -14.19 -3.70
N ASN A 40 30.54 -12.97 -4.19
CA ASN A 40 29.49 -12.11 -4.71
C ASN A 40 28.99 -12.60 -6.08
N ILE A 41 27.68 -12.68 -6.24
CA ILE A 41 27.04 -12.65 -7.55
C ILE A 41 26.90 -11.16 -7.89
N ASP A 42 27.56 -10.70 -8.95
CA ASP A 42 27.38 -9.35 -9.47
C ASP A 42 26.34 -9.37 -10.60
N PRO A 43 25.09 -8.94 -10.34
CA PRO A 43 24.04 -8.94 -11.33
C PRO A 43 24.04 -7.72 -12.25
N THR A 44 25.01 -6.80 -12.15
CA THR A 44 25.03 -5.57 -12.96
C THR A 44 25.02 -5.84 -14.48
N THR A 45 25.47 -7.02 -14.90
CA THR A 45 25.37 -7.52 -16.29
C THR A 45 24.11 -8.34 -16.58
N TYR A 46 23.44 -8.85 -15.54
CA TYR A 46 22.27 -9.73 -15.63
C TYR A 46 20.93 -8.97 -15.68
N GLU A 47 20.90 -7.74 -15.13
CA GLU A 47 19.73 -6.84 -15.07
C GLU A 47 19.22 -6.39 -16.46
N THR A 48 20.09 -6.13 -17.43
CA THR A 48 19.66 -5.42 -18.66
C THR A 48 19.14 -6.31 -19.79
N THR A 49 19.37 -7.63 -19.75
CA THR A 49 19.09 -8.51 -20.91
C THR A 49 18.33 -9.80 -20.59
N ASN A 50 18.50 -10.39 -19.40
CA ASN A 50 18.01 -11.76 -19.13
C ASN A 50 17.14 -11.92 -17.86
N GLY A 51 16.63 -10.83 -17.29
CA GLY A 51 15.58 -10.88 -16.28
C GLY A 51 15.98 -11.58 -14.98
N GLY A 52 17.16 -11.23 -14.47
CA GLY A 52 17.70 -11.80 -13.25
C GLY A 52 17.02 -11.35 -11.97
N PHE A 53 17.56 -10.28 -11.40
CA PHE A 53 16.77 -9.43 -10.52
C PHE A 53 15.94 -8.55 -11.46
N LEU A 54 14.63 -8.55 -11.29
CA LEU A 54 13.76 -7.71 -12.08
C LEU A 54 13.36 -6.49 -11.28
N ASP A 55 13.48 -5.33 -11.90
CA ASP A 55 12.88 -4.08 -11.43
C ASP A 55 11.41 -3.96 -11.90
N GLU A 56 10.51 -4.53 -11.11
CA GLU A 56 9.05 -4.41 -11.20
C GLU A 56 8.51 -3.23 -10.37
N ASP A 57 9.12 -2.05 -10.44
CA ASP A 57 8.61 -0.85 -9.76
C ASP A 57 7.16 -0.51 -10.13
N ALA A 58 6.73 -0.89 -11.33
CA ALA A 58 5.35 -0.73 -11.80
C ALA A 58 4.43 -1.91 -11.47
N MET A 59 4.95 -2.99 -10.85
CA MET A 59 4.23 -4.23 -10.56
C MET A 59 3.45 -4.74 -11.79
N GLY A 60 4.12 -4.80 -12.95
CA GLY A 60 3.46 -5.07 -14.23
C GLY A 60 3.22 -6.56 -14.50
N SER A 61 3.91 -7.44 -13.79
CA SER A 61 3.81 -8.89 -13.94
C SER A 61 3.61 -9.61 -12.60
N ASP A 62 2.94 -10.76 -12.65
CA ASP A 62 2.75 -11.69 -11.52
C ASP A 62 3.68 -12.92 -11.64
N ALA A 63 4.85 -12.77 -12.28
CA ALA A 63 5.75 -13.89 -12.56
C ALA A 63 6.28 -14.54 -11.26
N ASP A 64 6.11 -15.86 -11.12
CA ASP A 64 6.52 -16.63 -9.95
C ASP A 64 7.91 -17.27 -10.08
N ASP A 65 8.58 -17.06 -11.21
CA ASP A 65 9.90 -17.60 -11.53
C ASP A 65 11.03 -16.56 -11.43
N LYS A 66 10.77 -15.39 -10.81
CA LYS A 66 11.67 -14.23 -10.76
C LYS A 66 11.98 -13.81 -9.32
N VAL A 67 13.18 -13.26 -9.11
CA VAL A 67 13.56 -12.63 -7.84
C VAL A 67 13.38 -11.12 -7.97
N ALA A 68 12.58 -10.52 -7.08
CA ALA A 68 12.30 -9.09 -7.11
C ALA A 68 13.52 -8.24 -6.70
N SER A 69 13.69 -7.07 -7.33
CA SER A 69 14.68 -6.08 -6.91
C SER A 69 14.30 -5.42 -5.58
N GLN A 70 15.27 -4.75 -4.94
CA GLN A 70 14.99 -3.93 -3.74
C GLN A 70 14.00 -2.80 -4.04
N GLN A 71 14.02 -2.24 -5.27
CA GLN A 71 13.10 -1.19 -5.68
C GLN A 71 11.67 -1.73 -5.81
N SER A 72 11.48 -2.89 -6.44
CA SER A 72 10.14 -3.52 -6.58
C SER A 72 9.52 -3.86 -5.22
N ILE A 73 10.33 -4.34 -4.27
CA ILE A 73 9.88 -4.57 -2.89
C ILE A 73 9.45 -3.25 -2.25
N LYS A 74 10.21 -2.17 -2.45
CA LYS A 74 9.87 -0.85 -1.93
C LYS A 74 8.61 -0.29 -2.58
N ALA A 75 8.45 -0.41 -3.90
CA ALA A 75 7.27 0.02 -4.63
C ALA A 75 6.00 -0.72 -4.14
N TYR A 76 6.08 -2.04 -3.96
CA TYR A 76 5.00 -2.83 -3.37
C TYR A 76 4.65 -2.33 -1.95
N ILE A 77 5.65 -2.18 -1.08
CA ILE A 77 5.43 -1.72 0.30
C ILE A 77 4.81 -0.32 0.33
N ASP A 78 5.33 0.62 -0.48
CA ASP A 78 4.83 1.99 -0.54
C ASP A 78 3.36 2.02 -1.02
N ALA A 79 3.01 1.21 -2.03
CA ALA A 79 1.63 1.05 -2.49
C ALA A 79 0.71 0.49 -1.38
N GLN A 80 1.18 -0.50 -0.62
CA GLN A 80 0.41 -1.05 0.51
C GLN A 80 0.26 -0.07 1.68
N ILE A 81 1.28 0.76 1.95
CA ILE A 81 1.26 1.77 3.03
C ILE A 81 0.34 2.94 2.67
N ALA A 82 0.32 3.37 1.41
CA ALA A 82 -0.56 4.44 0.94
C ALA A 82 -2.04 4.11 1.19
N LEU A 83 -2.43 2.84 1.14
CA LEU A 83 -3.78 2.37 1.44
C LEU A 83 -4.12 2.34 2.94
N LYS A 84 -3.14 2.46 3.83
CA LYS A 84 -3.30 2.27 5.30
C LYS A 84 -2.98 3.51 6.14
N THR A 85 -2.55 4.59 5.51
CA THR A 85 -2.26 5.86 6.19
C THR A 85 -3.53 6.69 6.33
N PHE A 86 -3.69 7.47 7.40
CA PHE A 86 -4.80 8.44 7.48
C PHE A 86 -4.66 9.51 6.39
N GLY A 87 -5.72 9.74 5.63
CA GLY A 87 -5.76 10.82 4.65
C GLY A 87 -6.05 12.18 5.29
N ALA A 88 -6.26 13.20 4.46
CA ALA A 88 -6.56 14.55 4.93
C ALA A 88 -7.92 14.59 5.66
N TRP A 89 -7.98 15.36 6.74
CA TRP A 89 -9.24 15.62 7.42
C TRP A 89 -10.11 16.53 6.55
N THR A 90 -11.36 16.12 6.31
CA THR A 90 -12.32 16.99 5.61
C THR A 90 -12.92 17.94 6.64
N ASP A 91 -12.38 19.16 6.70
CA ASP A 91 -12.76 20.20 7.66
C ASP A 91 -14.03 20.97 7.26
N LYS A 92 -14.74 21.47 8.27
CA LYS A 92 -15.79 22.49 8.13
C LYS A 92 -15.24 23.90 7.88
N ASP A 93 -14.00 24.20 8.27
CA ASP A 93 -13.49 25.58 8.37
C ASP A 93 -12.32 25.94 7.44
N SER A 94 -11.87 25.05 6.55
CA SER A 94 -10.78 25.35 5.60
C SER A 94 -11.29 25.83 4.23
N GLY A 95 -12.35 26.63 4.18
CA GLY A 95 -12.73 27.44 3.00
C GLY A 95 -12.92 26.74 1.65
N GLY A 96 -12.92 25.41 1.57
CA GLY A 96 -12.89 24.69 0.29
C GLY A 96 -13.26 23.21 0.32
N SER A 97 -13.70 22.65 1.45
CA SER A 97 -14.21 21.27 1.52
C SER A 97 -15.63 21.22 2.08
N VAL A 98 -16.43 20.31 1.53
CA VAL A 98 -17.87 20.16 1.73
C VAL A 98 -18.18 20.06 3.23
N ALA A 99 -18.80 21.09 3.81
CA ALA A 99 -19.31 21.04 5.17
C ALA A 99 -20.29 19.87 5.28
N LEU A 100 -19.89 18.81 5.99
CA LEU A 100 -20.75 17.67 6.25
C LEU A 100 -21.89 18.12 7.17
N ALA A 101 -23.12 17.77 6.79
CA ALA A 101 -24.32 18.24 7.45
C ALA A 101 -25.03 17.09 8.15
N LYS A 102 -25.63 17.39 9.32
CA LYS A 102 -26.53 16.46 9.98
C LYS A 102 -27.72 16.14 9.08
N ASP A 103 -28.32 14.99 9.33
CA ASP A 103 -29.49 14.47 8.61
C ASP A 103 -29.29 14.26 7.10
N SER A 104 -28.07 14.49 6.58
CA SER A 104 -27.68 14.16 5.21
C SER A 104 -27.06 12.77 5.17
N VAL A 105 -27.28 12.07 4.05
CA VAL A 105 -26.68 10.76 3.80
C VAL A 105 -25.44 10.94 2.94
N TYR A 106 -24.38 10.21 3.29
CA TYR A 106 -23.12 10.19 2.57
C TYR A 106 -22.76 8.76 2.22
N ARG A 107 -22.30 8.51 0.99
CA ARG A 107 -21.66 7.24 0.63
C ARG A 107 -20.16 7.36 0.89
N VAL A 108 -19.59 6.35 1.53
CA VAL A 108 -18.20 6.34 1.96
C VAL A 108 -17.28 5.81 0.85
N GLY A 109 -16.29 6.60 0.44
CA GLY A 109 -15.36 6.22 -0.63
C GLY A 109 -14.20 5.31 -0.21
N SER A 110 -13.85 5.28 1.07
CA SER A 110 -12.79 4.44 1.66
C SER A 110 -13.11 4.12 3.12
N ASP A 111 -12.51 3.08 3.71
CA ASP A 111 -12.61 2.88 5.16
C ASP A 111 -12.15 4.15 5.89
N GLY A 112 -12.70 4.42 7.07
CA GLY A 112 -12.33 5.61 7.84
C GLY A 112 -13.23 5.88 9.02
N PHE A 113 -13.24 7.14 9.47
CA PHE A 113 -13.93 7.58 10.67
C PHE A 113 -14.79 8.81 10.39
N PHE A 114 -16.07 8.72 10.77
CA PHE A 114 -16.91 9.89 10.97
C PHE A 114 -16.79 10.38 12.41
N ILE A 115 -16.68 11.69 12.57
CA ILE A 115 -16.58 12.34 13.88
C ILE A 115 -17.69 13.37 13.96
N GLY A 116 -18.60 13.21 14.94
CA GLY A 116 -19.58 14.23 15.30
C GLY A 116 -19.18 14.87 16.62
N ILE A 117 -19.04 16.19 16.66
CA ILE A 117 -18.75 16.94 17.89
C ILE A 117 -20.00 17.72 18.26
N SER A 118 -20.47 17.53 19.49
CA SER A 118 -21.61 18.29 19.99
C SER A 118 -21.28 19.77 20.11
N THR A 119 -22.23 20.61 19.72
CA THR A 119 -22.11 22.08 19.80
C THR A 119 -22.93 22.67 20.94
N GLY A 120 -23.73 21.85 21.62
CA GLY A 120 -24.56 22.21 22.77
C GLY A 120 -24.93 20.97 23.59
N SER A 121 -26.06 21.08 24.31
CA SER A 121 -26.61 19.97 25.07
C SER A 121 -27.61 19.19 24.23
N GLY A 122 -27.33 17.91 23.94
CA GLY A 122 -28.16 17.16 23.01
C GLY A 122 -27.83 15.69 22.86
N ASN A 123 -28.35 15.10 21.80
CA ASN A 123 -27.99 13.75 21.37
C ASN A 123 -27.28 13.79 20.01
N ILE A 124 -26.39 12.84 19.78
CA ILE A 124 -25.83 12.54 18.45
C ILE A 124 -25.95 11.05 18.22
N GLN A 125 -26.39 10.67 17.02
CA GLN A 125 -26.47 9.29 16.58
C GLN A 125 -25.82 9.15 15.21
N VAL A 126 -25.09 8.05 15.01
CA VAL A 126 -24.48 7.71 13.73
C VAL A 126 -25.13 6.43 13.22
N LEU A 127 -25.80 6.54 12.08
CA LEU A 127 -26.37 5.43 11.34
C LEU A 127 -25.41 5.05 10.22
N THR A 128 -25.10 3.76 10.10
CA THR A 128 -24.32 3.26 8.98
C THR A 128 -24.58 1.79 8.68
N ASP A 129 -24.85 1.51 7.42
CA ASP A 129 -24.98 0.20 6.80
C ASP A 129 -24.93 0.35 5.27
N SER A 130 -25.14 -0.73 4.53
CA SER A 130 -25.10 -0.75 3.06
C SER A 130 -26.37 -0.21 2.38
N SER A 131 -27.37 0.27 3.12
CA SER A 131 -28.64 0.79 2.58
C SER A 131 -28.66 2.32 2.49
N ASN A 132 -29.41 2.86 1.51
CA ASN A 132 -29.57 4.30 1.33
C ASN A 132 -31.06 4.69 1.45
N PRO A 133 -31.50 5.41 2.51
CA PRO A 133 -30.70 5.88 3.64
C PRO A 133 -30.35 4.74 4.62
N PRO A 134 -29.26 4.88 5.40
CA PRO A 134 -28.87 3.86 6.37
C PRO A 134 -29.85 3.82 7.54
N THR A 135 -30.09 2.63 8.08
CA THR A 135 -31.10 2.37 9.14
C THR A 135 -30.49 1.82 10.44
N THR A 136 -29.30 1.22 10.33
CA THR A 136 -28.59 0.60 11.44
C THR A 136 -27.87 1.66 12.24
N VAL A 137 -28.32 1.88 13.48
CA VAL A 137 -27.60 2.79 14.38
C VAL A 137 -26.41 2.08 14.98
N ARG A 138 -25.20 2.56 14.70
CA ARG A 138 -23.95 1.97 15.18
C ARG A 138 -23.49 2.59 16.49
N PHE A 139 -23.72 3.88 16.67
CA PHE A 139 -23.44 4.57 17.94
C PHE A 139 -24.53 5.60 18.25
N ARG A 140 -24.89 5.72 19.54
CA ARG A 140 -25.82 6.73 20.07
C ARG A 140 -25.25 7.27 21.38
N ALA A 141 -25.22 8.58 21.50
CA ALA A 141 -24.94 9.25 22.76
C ALA A 141 -26.08 10.24 23.05
N ASN A 142 -26.61 10.20 24.27
CA ASN A 142 -27.70 11.06 24.73
C ASN A 142 -27.20 11.92 25.88
N GLY A 143 -27.71 13.15 26.01
CA GLY A 143 -27.33 14.06 27.09
C GLY A 143 -25.86 14.48 27.02
N MET A 144 -25.29 14.59 25.81
CA MET A 144 -23.96 15.11 25.59
C MET A 144 -23.93 16.59 25.96
N SER A 145 -22.85 17.04 26.62
CA SER A 145 -22.53 18.47 26.77
C SER A 145 -21.77 18.97 25.54
N GLN A 146 -21.67 20.29 25.37
CA GLN A 146 -20.89 20.90 24.28
C GLN A 146 -19.43 20.38 24.26
N GLY A 147 -18.92 20.11 23.06
CA GLY A 147 -17.53 19.71 22.82
C GLY A 147 -17.27 18.21 22.92
N ASN A 148 -18.27 17.42 23.31
CA ASN A 148 -18.12 15.97 23.40
C ASN A 148 -18.11 15.33 22.00
N PRO A 149 -17.10 14.51 21.65
CA PRO A 149 -17.06 13.83 20.38
C PRO A 149 -17.75 12.47 20.42
N ILE A 150 -18.32 12.06 19.28
CA ILE A 150 -18.62 10.68 18.95
C ILE A 150 -17.84 10.31 17.69
N ILE A 151 -17.09 9.21 17.74
CA ILE A 151 -16.24 8.75 16.64
C ILE A 151 -16.73 7.37 16.22
N THR A 152 -16.99 7.19 14.93
CA THR A 152 -17.55 5.94 14.39
C THR A 152 -16.70 5.44 13.22
N PRO A 153 -16.09 4.24 13.31
CA PRO A 153 -15.49 3.60 12.17
C PRO A 153 -16.57 3.17 11.17
N VAL A 154 -16.31 3.44 9.89
CA VAL A 154 -17.19 3.13 8.77
C VAL A 154 -16.39 2.44 7.68
N ARG A 155 -17.05 1.55 6.94
CA ARG A 155 -16.41 0.84 5.83
C ARG A 155 -16.66 1.57 4.53
N LYS A 156 -15.76 1.37 3.57
CA LYS A 156 -15.98 1.71 2.17
C LYS A 156 -17.33 1.14 1.70
N ASP A 157 -18.02 1.91 0.87
CA ASP A 157 -19.32 1.61 0.26
C ASP A 157 -20.52 1.54 1.23
N ASP A 158 -20.32 1.64 2.55
CA ASP A 158 -21.43 1.91 3.47
C ASP A 158 -21.97 3.33 3.24
N TYR A 159 -23.24 3.52 3.57
CA TYR A 159 -23.86 4.83 3.72
C TYR A 159 -23.79 5.26 5.18
N VAL A 160 -23.65 6.56 5.42
CA VAL A 160 -23.56 7.16 6.75
C VAL A 160 -24.53 8.32 6.85
N LYS A 161 -25.23 8.40 7.98
CA LYS A 161 -26.06 9.54 8.37
C LYS A 161 -25.81 9.86 9.83
N ILE A 162 -25.50 11.12 10.13
CA ILE A 162 -25.42 11.61 11.51
C ILE A 162 -26.69 12.39 11.83
N THR A 163 -27.43 11.97 12.84
CA THR A 163 -28.61 12.68 13.34
C THR A 163 -28.31 13.30 14.69
N SER A 164 -28.92 14.44 14.99
CA SER A 164 -28.71 15.15 16.24
C SER A 164 -29.85 16.13 16.54
N SER A 165 -30.15 16.33 17.82
CA SER A 165 -31.06 17.40 18.30
C SER A 165 -30.50 18.80 18.12
N GLU A 166 -29.21 18.92 17.84
CA GLU A 166 -28.49 20.18 17.66
C GLU A 166 -27.78 20.22 16.29
N THR A 167 -26.94 21.22 16.06
CA THR A 167 -26.13 21.32 14.83
C THR A 167 -24.69 20.93 15.12
N PRO A 168 -24.35 19.62 15.14
CA PRO A 168 -23.00 19.18 15.44
C PRO A 168 -22.03 19.65 14.36
N THR A 169 -20.76 19.72 14.71
CA THR A 169 -19.69 19.78 13.72
C THR A 169 -19.35 18.35 13.30
N ILE A 170 -19.30 18.10 12.00
CA ILE A 170 -19.09 16.75 11.44
C ILE A 170 -17.83 16.76 10.59
N TYR A 171 -16.97 15.77 10.83
CA TYR A 171 -15.75 15.56 10.08
C TYR A 171 -15.66 14.15 9.51
N TRP A 172 -14.87 14.02 8.44
CA TRP A 172 -14.50 12.76 7.82
C TRP A 172 -12.98 12.62 7.83
N LEU A 173 -12.49 11.49 8.35
CA LEU A 173 -11.09 11.08 8.27
C LEU A 173 -10.98 9.75 7.52
N PRO A 174 -10.54 9.76 6.25
CA PRO A 174 -10.34 8.53 5.49
C PRO A 174 -9.08 7.79 5.95
N ILE A 175 -9.08 6.47 5.78
CA ILE A 175 -7.90 5.64 5.67
C ILE A 175 -7.59 5.50 4.16
N GLY A 176 -6.37 5.84 3.78
CA GLY A 176 -5.93 5.97 2.39
C GLY A 176 -6.51 7.20 1.70
N VAL A 177 -6.82 7.04 0.41
CA VAL A 177 -7.43 8.09 -0.42
C VAL A 177 -8.93 7.83 -0.55
N GLY A 178 -9.76 8.72 -0.03
CA GLY A 178 -11.21 8.59 -0.14
C GLY A 178 -11.99 9.75 0.44
N THR A 179 -13.14 10.05 -0.17
CA THR A 179 -14.04 11.13 0.25
C THR A 179 -15.40 10.55 0.65
N ALA A 180 -16.14 11.31 1.46
CA ALA A 180 -17.55 11.04 1.71
C ALA A 180 -18.40 11.91 0.78
N VAL A 181 -19.22 11.29 -0.07
CA VAL A 181 -20.00 12.01 -1.09
C VAL A 181 -21.47 12.05 -0.71
N LYS A 182 -22.03 13.26 -0.65
CA LYS A 182 -23.45 13.47 -0.34
C LYS A 182 -24.32 12.77 -1.40
N GLN A 183 -25.36 12.08 -0.93
CA GLN A 183 -26.34 11.37 -1.76
C GLN A 183 -27.68 12.09 -1.77
#